data_AF-A0A0G0J7D5-F1
#
_entry.id   AF-A0A0G0J7D5-F1
#
_cell.length_a   1.000
_cell.length_b   1.000
_cell.length_c   1.000
_cell.angle_alpha   90.00
_cell.angle_beta   90.00
_cell.angle_gamma   90.00
#
_symmetry.space_group_name_H-M   'P 1'
#
loop_
_entity.id
_entity.type
_entity.pdbx_description
1 polymer ?
#
loop_
_entity_poly.entity_id
_entity_poly.type
_entity_poly.pdbx_seq_one_letter_code
_entity_poly.pdbx_strand_id
1 'polypeptide(L)'
;MLTKNDLSQIKTVVQKAILPEIKALKQSTKKDIKTLETGLEAKFETGLKGLETRVNNRIENFKTEIIEGIEESEMEIIATVDKHKADKEIVGVLEKRVVR
;
A
#
# COMPACT_ATOMS: atom_id res chain seq x y z
N MET A 1 -59.14 6.95 35.63
CA MET A 1 -58.93 5.49 35.60
C MET A 1 -59.05 5.04 34.16
N LEU A 2 -58.11 4.24 33.66
CA LEU A 2 -58.23 3.63 32.33
C LEU A 2 -59.29 2.53 32.36
N THR A 3 -60.14 2.49 31.35
CA THR A 3 -61.17 1.47 31.17
C THR A 3 -60.58 0.21 30.52
N LYS A 4 -61.31 -0.92 30.62
CA LYS A 4 -60.94 -2.15 29.89
C LYS A 4 -60.88 -1.93 28.37
N ASN A 5 -61.71 -1.02 27.84
CA ASN A 5 -61.69 -0.68 26.42
C ASN A 5 -60.39 0.06 26.03
N ASP A 6 -59.94 1.00 26.88
CA ASP A 6 -58.68 1.72 26.66
C ASP A 6 -57.49 0.74 26.64
N LEU A 7 -57.45 -0.22 27.57
CA LEU A 7 -56.42 -1.26 27.60
C LEU A 7 -56.43 -2.16 26.34
N SER A 8 -57.60 -2.49 25.81
CA SER A 8 -57.76 -3.29 24.59
C SER A 8 -57.26 -2.54 23.35
N GLN A 9 -57.56 -1.25 23.25
CA GLN A 9 -57.10 -0.39 22.17
C GLN A 9 -55.57 -0.22 22.22
N ILE A 10 -55.02 0.06 23.41
CA ILE A 10 -53.56 0.14 23.61
C ILE A 10 -52.88 -1.17 23.19
N LYS A 11 -53.40 -2.32 23.62
CA LYS A 11 -52.85 -3.64 23.23
C LYS A 11 -52.86 -3.81 21.72
N THR A 12 -53.93 -3.39 21.05
CA THR A 12 -54.06 -3.49 19.59
C THR A 12 -53.03 -2.62 18.89
N VAL A 13 -52.84 -1.37 19.32
CA VAL A 13 -51.82 -0.47 18.75
C VAL A 13 -50.41 -1.04 18.93
N VAL A 14 -50.09 -1.51 20.13
CA VAL A 14 -48.78 -2.14 20.41
C VAL A 14 -48.56 -3.35 19.52
N GLN A 15 -49.56 -4.22 19.36
CA GLN A 15 -49.42 -5.46 18.60
C GLN A 15 -49.39 -5.25 17.09
N LYS A 16 -50.19 -4.31 16.56
CA LYS A 16 -50.40 -4.15 15.12
C LYS A 16 -49.58 -3.04 14.48
N ALA A 17 -49.20 -2.01 15.24
CA ALA A 17 -48.41 -0.91 14.70
C ALA A 17 -46.96 -0.96 15.23
N ILE A 18 -46.79 -0.94 16.55
CA ILE A 18 -45.47 -0.72 17.16
C ILE A 18 -44.56 -1.95 16.99
N LEU A 19 -45.03 -3.16 17.34
CA LEU A 19 -44.19 -4.37 17.27
C LEU A 19 -43.72 -4.70 15.85
N PRO A 20 -44.55 -4.61 14.80
CA PRO A 20 -44.10 -4.79 13.41
C PRO A 20 -43.04 -3.78 12.99
N GLU A 21 -43.22 -2.49 13.33
CA GLU A 21 -42.25 -1.44 13.02
C GLU A 21 -40.90 -1.68 13.69
N ILE A 22 -40.89 -2.06 14.97
CA ILE A 22 -39.65 -2.42 15.69
C ILE A 22 -38.96 -3.61 15.01
N LYS A 23 -39.71 -4.63 14.58
CA LYS A 23 -39.14 -5.78 13.87
C LYS A 23 -38.55 -5.38 12.53
N ALA A 24 -39.23 -4.52 11.77
CA ALA A 24 -38.76 -4.01 10.49
C ALA A 24 -37.48 -3.19 10.67
N LEU A 25 -37.45 -2.27 11.64
CA LEU A 25 -36.27 -1.49 12.00
C LEU A 25 -35.09 -2.40 12.35
N LYS A 26 -35.30 -3.41 13.22
CA LYS A 26 -34.25 -4.37 13.59
C LYS A 26 -33.67 -5.12 12.38
N GLN A 27 -34.52 -5.50 11.42
CA GLN A 27 -34.07 -6.18 10.21
C GLN A 27 -33.31 -5.23 9.27
N SER A 28 -33.80 -4.00 9.09
CA SER A 28 -33.12 -2.97 8.29
C SER A 28 -31.74 -2.68 8.86
N THR A 29 -31.65 -2.37 10.16
CA THR A 29 -30.37 -2.09 10.81
C THR A 29 -29.39 -3.26 10.68
N LYS A 30 -29.86 -4.51 10.80
CA LYS A 30 -29.01 -5.70 10.59
C LYS A 30 -28.49 -5.78 9.15
N LYS A 31 -29.30 -5.41 8.15
CA LYS A 31 -28.90 -5.37 6.74
C LYS A 31 -27.90 -4.23 6.48
N ASP A 32 -28.12 -3.07 7.08
CA ASP A 32 -27.26 -1.91 6.93
C ASP A 32 -25.87 -2.19 7.51
N ILE A 33 -25.80 -2.79 8.71
CA ILE A 33 -24.54 -3.23 9.32
C ILE A 33 -23.78 -4.19 8.40
N LYS A 34 -24.45 -5.23 7.88
CA LYS A 34 -23.80 -6.18 6.95
C LYS A 34 -23.27 -5.50 5.68
N THR A 35 -24.02 -4.54 5.16
CA THR A 35 -23.62 -3.80 3.97
C THR A 35 -22.37 -2.96 4.25
N LEU A 36 -22.30 -2.34 5.43
CA LEU A 36 -21.12 -1.61 5.88
C LEU A 36 -19.92 -2.53 6.10
N GLU A 37 -20.10 -3.70 6.73
CA GLU A 37 -19.05 -4.69 6.94
C GLU A 37 -18.42 -5.13 5.62
N THR A 38 -19.23 -5.62 4.67
CA THR A 38 -18.75 -6.03 3.35
C THR A 38 -18.11 -4.87 2.57
N GLY A 39 -18.69 -3.67 2.66
CA GLY A 39 -18.15 -2.49 2.01
C GLY A 39 -16.78 -2.07 2.56
N LEU A 40 -16.57 -2.21 3.88
CA LEU A 40 -15.30 -1.92 4.54
C LEU A 40 -14.25 -2.99 4.22
N GLU A 41 -14.61 -4.28 4.27
CA GLU A 41 -13.73 -5.38 3.90
C GLU A 41 -13.20 -5.21 2.47
N ALA A 42 -14.09 -4.96 1.51
CA ALA A 42 -13.70 -4.78 0.10
C ALA A 42 -12.77 -3.57 -0.11
N LYS A 43 -13.05 -2.44 0.57
CA LYS A 43 -12.19 -1.24 0.51
C LYS A 43 -10.82 -1.51 1.11
N PHE A 44 -10.78 -2.22 2.24
CA PHE A 44 -9.53 -2.55 2.92
C PHE A 44 -8.67 -3.48 2.06
N GLU A 45 -9.26 -4.54 1.50
CA GLU A 45 -8.55 -5.47 0.63
C GLU A 45 -8.02 -4.79 -0.65
N THR A 46 -8.84 -3.92 -1.25
CA THR A 46 -8.41 -3.11 -2.41
C THR A 46 -7.26 -2.17 -2.04
N GLY A 47 -7.35 -1.54 -0.86
CA GLY A 47 -6.30 -0.67 -0.34
C GLY A 47 -4.97 -1.42 -0.10
N LEU A 48 -5.04 -2.63 0.45
CA LEU A 48 -3.87 -3.49 0.67
C LEU A 48 -3.21 -3.90 -0.64
N LYS A 49 -3.98 -4.39 -1.63
CA LYS A 49 -3.44 -4.75 -2.96
C LYS A 49 -2.78 -3.56 -3.64
N GLY A 50 -3.39 -2.38 -3.52
CA GLY A 50 -2.82 -1.14 -4.02
C GLY A 50 -1.51 -0.76 -3.32
N LEU A 51 -1.41 -0.97 -2.01
CA LEU A 51 -0.18 -0.75 -1.26
C LEU A 51 0.92 -1.74 -1.66
N GLU A 52 0.59 -3.03 -1.74
CA GLU A 52 1.50 -4.10 -2.17
C GLU A 52 2.11 -3.79 -3.54
N THR A 53 1.28 -3.39 -4.50
CA THR A 53 1.72 -3.00 -5.85
C THR A 53 2.71 -1.83 -5.79
N ARG A 54 2.41 -0.78 -5.01
CA ARG A 54 3.31 0.38 -4.87
C ARG A 54 4.65 0.01 -4.22
N VAL A 55 4.62 -0.85 -3.21
CA VAL A 55 5.83 -1.33 -2.53
C VAL A 55 6.70 -2.14 -3.50
N ASN A 56 6.11 -3.08 -4.23
CA ASN A 56 6.83 -3.90 -5.20
C ASN A 56 7.45 -3.04 -6.29
N ASN A 57 6.70 -2.08 -6.87
CA ASN A 57 7.24 -1.16 -7.85
C ASN A 57 8.39 -0.31 -7.29
N ARG A 58 8.30 0.12 -6.02
CA ARG A 58 9.36 0.90 -5.39
C ARG A 58 10.62 0.07 -5.16
N ILE A 59 10.48 -1.21 -4.80
CA ILE A 59 11.59 -2.14 -4.66
C ILE A 59 12.27 -2.37 -6.00
N GLU A 60 11.52 -2.59 -7.07
CA GLU A 60 12.10 -2.77 -8.41
C GLU A 60 12.83 -1.52 -8.88
N ASN A 61 12.25 -0.33 -8.68
CA ASN A 61 12.93 0.92 -9.01
C ASN A 61 14.24 1.08 -8.22
N PHE A 62 14.23 0.77 -6.92
CA PHE A 62 15.46 0.84 -6.11
C PHE A 62 16.52 -0.17 -6.58
N LYS A 63 16.13 -1.36 -7.03
CA LYS A 63 17.08 -2.31 -7.62
C LYS A 63 17.73 -1.74 -8.87
N THR A 64 16.95 -1.14 -9.76
CA THR A 64 17.47 -0.50 -10.98
C THR A 64 18.42 0.64 -10.63
N GLU A 65 18.01 1.56 -9.75
CA GLU A 65 18.86 2.68 -9.31
C GLU A 65 20.20 2.21 -8.71
N ILE A 66 20.18 1.13 -7.91
CA ILE A 66 21.40 0.56 -7.34
C ILE A 66 22.30 -0.04 -8.42
N ILE A 67 21.73 -0.79 -9.37
CA ILE A 67 22.50 -1.41 -10.46
C ILE A 67 23.14 -0.32 -11.33
N GLU A 68 22.38 0.67 -11.76
CA GLU A 68 22.88 1.78 -12.58
C GLU A 68 24.00 2.54 -11.85
N GLY A 69 23.86 2.79 -10.55
CA GLY A 69 24.91 3.45 -9.75
C GLY A 69 26.18 2.60 -9.60
N ILE A 70 26.05 1.28 -9.52
CA ILE A 70 27.21 0.36 -9.52
C ILE A 70 27.90 0.40 -10.89
N GLU A 71 27.15 0.28 -11.98
CA GLU A 71 27.70 0.31 -13.35
C GLU A 71 28.43 1.63 -13.64
N GLU A 72 27.87 2.77 -13.20
CA GLU A 72 28.53 4.07 -13.30
C GLU A 72 29.85 4.10 -12.52
N SER A 73 29.84 3.60 -11.28
CA SER A 73 31.04 3.54 -10.45
C SER A 73 32.11 2.62 -11.04
N GLU A 74 31.71 1.47 -11.61
CA GLU A 74 32.63 0.54 -12.28
C GLU A 74 33.31 1.19 -13.49
N MET A 75 32.56 1.93 -14.30
CA MET A 75 33.09 2.66 -15.44
C MET A 75 34.11 3.74 -15.01
N GLU A 76 33.84 4.48 -13.93
CA GLU A 76 34.78 5.46 -13.38
C GLU A 76 36.08 4.81 -12.88
N ILE A 77 35.96 3.66 -12.20
CA ILE A 77 37.12 2.88 -11.73
C ILE A 77 37.96 2.41 -12.92
N ILE A 78 37.34 1.86 -13.97
CA ILE A 78 38.04 1.40 -15.17
C ILE A 78 38.82 2.55 -15.81
N ALA A 79 38.17 3.72 -16.01
CA ALA A 79 38.81 4.89 -16.58
C ALA A 79 40.02 5.36 -15.75
N THR A 80 39.89 5.34 -14.42
CA THR A 80 40.98 5.70 -13.49
C THR A 80 42.15 4.72 -13.58
N VAL A 81 41.86 3.42 -13.63
CA VAL A 81 42.87 2.36 -13.76
C VAL A 81 43.63 2.46 -15.08
N ASP A 82 42.92 2.69 -16.19
CA ASP A 82 43.55 2.81 -17.50
C ASP A 82 44.43 4.05 -17.61
N LYS A 83 44.00 5.17 -17.04
CA LYS A 83 44.87 6.36 -16.89
C LYS A 83 46.13 6.05 -16.09
N HIS A 84 46.00 5.37 -14.95
CA HIS A 84 47.15 5.01 -14.13
C HIS A 84 48.15 4.08 -14.86
N LYS A 85 47.66 3.14 -15.67
CA LYS A 85 48.51 2.29 -16.50
C LYS A 85 49.29 3.12 -17.53
N ALA A 86 48.61 4.02 -18.24
CA ALA A 86 49.24 4.91 -19.21
C ALA A 86 50.33 5.80 -18.55
N ASP A 87 50.03 6.37 -17.38
CA ASP A 87 50.99 7.16 -16.62
C ASP A 87 52.24 6.33 -16.24
N LYS A 88 52.06 5.08 -15.81
CA LYS A 88 53.18 4.16 -15.51
C LYS A 88 54.05 3.86 -16.73
N GLU A 89 53.45 3.66 -17.90
CA GLU A 89 54.20 3.43 -19.14
C GLU A 89 55.07 4.64 -19.49
N ILE A 90 54.51 5.85 -19.36
CA ILE A 90 55.24 7.11 -19.59
C ILE A 90 56.44 7.22 -18.64
N VAL A 91 56.24 6.98 -17.35
CA VAL A 91 57.32 7.00 -16.35
C VAL A 91 58.43 6.02 -16.73
N GLY A 92 58.09 4.77 -17.06
CA GLY A 92 59.09 3.77 -17.45
C GLY A 92 59.88 4.14 -18.72
N VAL A 93 59.28 4.87 -19.67
CA VAL A 93 60.00 5.42 -20.83
C VAL A 93 60.96 6.53 -20.41
N LEU A 94 60.54 7.43 -19.52
CA LEU A 94 61.38 8.53 -19.03
C LEU A 94 62.58 8.01 -18.25
N GLU A 95 62.38 7.05 -17.34
CA GLU A 95 63.47 6.42 -16.58
C GLU A 95 64.54 5.82 -17.50
N LYS A 96 64.14 5.11 -18.57
CA LYS A 96 65.08 4.56 -19.56
C LYS A 96 65.87 5.62 -20.33
N ARG A 97 65.33 6.83 -20.49
CA ARG A 97 66.00 7.95 -21.19
C ARG A 97 67.00 8.67 -20.29
N VAL A 98 66.73 8.75 -18.98
CA VAL A 98 67.61 9.41 -18.00
C VAL A 98 68.86 8.58 -17.69
N VAL A 99 68.80 7.25 -17.82
CA VAL A 99 69.92 6.33 -17.53
C VAL A 99 70.88 6.15 -18.73
N ARG A 100 70.59 6.75 -19.89
CA ARG A 100 71.49 6.78 -21.06
C ARG A 100 72.26 8.09 -21.12
#